data_AF-A0A833GQF3-F1
#
_entry.id   AF-A0A833GQF3-F1
#
_cell.length_a   1.000
_cell.length_b   1.000
_cell.length_c   1.000
_cell.angle_alpha   90.00
_cell.angle_beta   90.00
_cell.angle_gamma   90.00
#
_symmetry.space_group_name_H-M   'P 1'
#
loop_
_entity.id
_entity.type
_entity.pdbx_description
1 polymer ?
#
loop_
_entity_poly.entity_id
_entity_poly.type
_entity_poly.pdbx_seq_one_letter_code
_entity_poly.pdbx_strand_id
1 'polypeptide(L)' 'NKARPWITQFNGLALSGTDDKAWRVIKDGGRLDYYAGATISPRAIARAVHKAARWFDANREQLFKPEGGQP' A
#
# COMPACT_ATOMS: atom_id res chain seq x y z
N ASN A 1 -17.89 5.88 8.56
CA ASN A 1 -18.61 6.39 7.38
C ASN A 1 -18.68 5.25 6.35
N LYS A 2 -19.85 4.63 6.14
CA LYS A 2 -19.99 3.47 5.23
C LYS A 2 -19.93 3.87 3.75
N ALA A 3 -20.29 5.12 3.43
CA ALA A 3 -20.30 5.63 2.07
C ALA A 3 -18.88 5.91 1.52
N ARG A 4 -17.90 6.10 2.42
CA ARG A 4 -16.49 6.30 2.06
C ARG A 4 -15.60 5.52 3.04
N PRO A 5 -15.41 4.21 2.82
CA PRO A 5 -14.61 3.38 3.72
C PRO A 5 -13.17 3.87 3.77
N TRP A 6 -12.59 3.98 4.97
CA TRP A 6 -11.19 4.41 5.13
C TRP A 6 -10.20 3.54 4.35
N ILE A 7 -10.48 2.28 4.03
CA ILE A 7 -9.52 1.45 3.28
C ILE A 7 -9.37 1.87 1.80
N THR A 8 -10.31 2.63 1.22
CA THR A 8 -10.28 2.95 -0.22
C THR A 8 -9.18 3.94 -0.62
N GLN A 9 -8.52 4.58 0.34
CA GLN A 9 -7.40 5.50 0.07
C GLN A 9 -6.17 4.79 -0.49
N PHE A 10 -6.06 3.47 -0.33
CA PHE A 10 -5.02 2.66 -0.96
C PHE A 10 -5.25 2.42 -2.47
N ASN A 11 -6.45 2.71 -2.98
CA ASN A 11 -6.76 2.50 -4.40
C ASN A 11 -5.94 3.47 -5.26
N GLY A 12 -5.27 2.93 -6.29
CA GLY A 12 -4.45 3.72 -7.22
C GLY A 12 -3.12 4.20 -6.64
N LEU A 13 -2.77 3.84 -5.40
CA LEU A 13 -1.42 4.05 -4.87
C LEU A 13 -0.48 2.99 -5.46
N ALA A 14 0.61 3.46 -6.06
CA ALA A 14 1.69 2.64 -6.59
C ALA A 14 3.03 3.17 -6.08
N LEU A 15 4.06 2.32 -6.05
CA LEU A 15 5.42 2.76 -5.70
C LEU A 15 5.95 3.78 -6.71
N SER A 16 5.63 3.57 -8.00
CA SER A 16 5.98 4.51 -9.05
C SER A 16 5.23 5.83 -8.85
N GLY A 17 5.97 6.92 -8.63
CA GLY A 17 5.41 8.25 -8.44
C GLY A 17 4.88 8.56 -7.02
N THR A 18 5.04 7.66 -6.05
CA THR A 18 4.68 7.93 -4.65
C THR A 18 5.91 7.89 -3.76
N ASP A 19 6.20 9.00 -3.07
CA ASP A 19 7.26 9.05 -2.07
C ASP A 19 7.00 8.09 -0.90
N ASP A 20 8.06 7.52 -0.32
CA ASP A 20 7.97 6.61 0.82
C ASP A 20 7.24 7.19 2.03
N LYS A 21 7.37 8.50 2.28
CA LYS A 21 6.68 9.18 3.37
C LYS A 21 5.18 9.26 3.13
N ALA A 22 4.74 9.29 1.86
CA ALA A 22 3.31 9.30 1.54
C ALA A 22 2.61 8.02 2.03
N TRP A 23 3.31 6.90 2.17
CA TRP A 23 2.76 5.65 2.75
C TRP A 23 2.53 5.70 4.26
N ARG A 24 2.73 6.84 4.91
CA ARG A 24 2.45 7.02 6.34
C ARG A 24 1.08 7.66 6.56
N VAL A 25 0.59 7.55 7.79
CA VAL A 25 -0.58 8.32 8.21
C VAL A 25 -0.24 9.80 8.28
N ILE A 26 -1.23 10.69 8.09
CA ILE A 26 -1.07 12.15 8.14
C ILE A 26 -0.44 12.61 9.45
N LYS A 27 -0.76 11.94 10.57
CA LYS A 27 -0.14 12.22 11.88
C LYS A 27 1.39 12.05 11.89
N ASP A 28 1.92 11.19 11.02
CA ASP A 28 3.34 10.88 10.91
C ASP A 28 3.98 11.54 9.65
N GLY A 29 3.28 12.53 9.05
CA GLY A 29 3.75 13.31 7.90
C GLY A 29 3.50 12.66 6.53
N GLY A 30 2.61 11.66 6.45
CA GLY A 30 2.19 11.07 5.17
C GLY A 30 0.85 11.59 4.66
N ARG A 31 0.21 10.84 3.75
CA ARG A 31 -1.06 11.24 3.10
C ARG A 31 -2.26 10.33 3.44
N LEU A 32 -2.05 9.28 4.24
CA LEU A 32 -3.13 8.36 4.62
C LEU A 32 -3.87 8.89 5.85
N ASP A 33 -5.20 8.90 5.82
CA ASP A 33 -5.97 9.28 7.00
C ASP A 33 -5.84 8.24 8.10
N TYR A 34 -6.35 8.58 9.28
CA TYR A 34 -6.48 7.65 10.40
C TYR A 34 -7.76 7.99 11.16
N TYR A 35 -8.31 7.01 11.88
CA TYR A 35 -9.41 7.28 12.80
C TYR A 35 -8.87 7.90 14.09
N ALA A 36 -9.49 8.99 14.55
CA ALA A 36 -9.17 9.59 15.84
C ALA A 36 -9.30 8.54 16.96
N GLY A 37 -8.29 8.44 17.82
CA GLY A 37 -8.23 7.42 18.89
C GLY A 37 -7.73 6.03 18.45
N ALA A 38 -7.57 5.77 17.15
CA ALA A 38 -7.08 4.49 16.64
C ALA A 38 -5.94 4.70 15.63
N THR A 39 -4.76 5.12 16.11
CA THR A 39 -3.61 5.35 15.21
C THR A 39 -2.72 4.12 15.03
N ILE A 40 -2.77 3.13 15.93
CA ILE A 40 -1.92 1.92 15.80
C ILE A 40 -2.35 1.07 14.59
N SER A 41 -3.64 0.78 14.44
CA SER A 41 -4.13 -0.08 13.36
C SER A 41 -3.90 0.52 11.96
N PRO A 42 -4.21 1.81 11.70
CA PRO A 42 -3.94 2.45 10.40
C PRO A 42 -2.45 2.45 10.04
N ARG A 43 -1.55 2.66 11.02
CA ARG A 43 -0.10 2.58 10.79
C ARG A 43 0.34 1.17 10.42
N ALA A 44 -0.16 0.16 11.12
CA ALA A 44 0.17 -1.24 10.85
C ALA A 44 -0.29 -1.63 9.44
N ILE A 45 -1.52 -1.27 9.06
CA ILE A 45 -2.08 -1.54 7.73
C ILE A 45 -1.26 -0.82 6.65
N ALA A 46 -0.98 0.46 6.82
CA ALA A 46 -0.20 1.24 5.85
C ALA A 46 1.20 0.63 5.61
N ARG A 47 1.88 0.23 6.69
CA ARG A 47 3.18 -0.47 6.61
C ARG A 47 3.07 -1.82 5.91
N ALA A 48 2.03 -2.59 6.20
CA ALA A 48 1.82 -3.91 5.58
C ALA A 48 1.56 -3.79 4.07
N VAL A 49 0.68 -2.87 3.64
CA VAL A 49 0.40 -2.64 2.21
C VAL A 49 1.66 -2.14 1.49
N HIS A 50 2.40 -1.19 2.08
CA HIS A 50 3.64 -0.71 1.48
C HIS A 50 4.68 -1.83 1.33
N LYS A 51 4.85 -2.67 2.36
CA LYS A 51 5.74 -3.83 2.31
C LYS A 51 5.33 -4.82 1.23
N ALA A 52 4.04 -5.10 1.09
CA ALA A 52 3.51 -5.99 0.05
C ALA A 52 3.76 -5.42 -1.35
N ALA A 53 3.52 -4.12 -1.55
CA ALA A 53 3.79 -3.45 -2.82
C ALA A 53 5.28 -3.54 -3.20
N ARG A 54 6.20 -3.29 -2.26
CA ARG A 54 7.65 -3.43 -2.48
C ARG A 54 8.08 -4.85 -2.81
N TRP A 55 7.52 -5.82 -2.09
CA TRP A 55 7.80 -7.21 -2.36
C TRP A 55 7.33 -7.60 -3.77
N PHE A 56 6.11 -7.21 -4.15
CA PHE A 56 5.60 -7.46 -5.49
C PHE A 56 6.49 -6.84 -6.56
N ASP A 57 6.88 -5.58 -6.40
CA ASP A 57 7.75 -4.88 -7.35
C ASP A 57 9.11 -5.58 -7.51
N ALA A 58 9.73 -5.98 -6.39
CA ALA A 58 10.99 -6.72 -6.39
C ALA A 58 10.91 -8.14 -6.97
N ASN A 59 9.72 -8.77 -6.95
CA ASN A 59 9.51 -10.14 -7.43
C ASN A 59 8.69 -10.18 -8.73
N ARG A 60 8.42 -9.02 -9.33
CA ARG A 60 7.48 -8.88 -10.45
C ARG A 60 7.86 -9.80 -11.61
N GLU A 61 9.12 -9.79 -12.02
CA GLU A 61 9.61 -10.61 -13.14
C GLU A 61 9.43 -12.11 -12.88
N GLN A 62 9.68 -12.57 -11.65
CA GLN A 62 9.49 -13.96 -11.27
C GLN A 62 8.00 -14.34 -11.25
N LEU A 63 7.13 -13.47 -10.73
CA LEU A 63 5.70 -13.70 -10.64
C LEU A 63 5.01 -13.77 -12.02
N PHE A 64 5.52 -13.02 -12.99
CA PHE A 64 5.01 -13.01 -14.36
C PHE A 64 5.82 -13.87 -15.33
N LYS A 65 6.82 -14.61 -14.84
CA LYS A 65 7.53 -15.59 -15.67
C LYS A 65 6.54 -16.69 -16.05
N PRO A 66 6.26 -16.91 -17.35
CA PRO A 66 5.38 -18.00 -17.75
C PRO A 66 6.04 -19.33 -17.34
N GLU A 67 5.30 -20.16 -16.60
CA GLU A 67 5.71 -21.54 -16.37
C GLU A 67 5.64 -22.29 -17.71
N GLY A 68 6.78 -22.41 -18.39
CA GLY A 68 7.00 -23.40 -19.45
C GLY A 68 5.88 -23.54 -20.49
N GLY A 69 5.44 -22.43 -21.11
CA GLY A 69 4.70 -22.50 -22.37
C GLY A 69 5.67 -22.75 -23.52
N GLN A 70 5.89 -24.03 -23.84
CA GLN A 70 6.52 -24.49 -25.07
C GLN A 70 5.72 -23.94 -26.29
N PRO A 71 6.39 -23.50 -27.38
CA PRO A 71 5.78 -22.74 -28.48
C PRO A 71 4.58 -23.44 -29.14
#